data_AF-A0AAX3L6R6-F1
#
_entry.id   AF-A0AAX3L6R6-F1
#
_cell.length_a   1.000
_cell.length_b   1.000
_cell.length_c   1.000
_cell.angle_alpha   90.00
_cell.angle_beta   90.00
_cell.angle_gamma   90.00
#
_symmetry.space_group_name_H-M   'P 1'
#
loop_
_entity.id
_entity.type
_entity.pdbx_description
1 polymer ?
#
loop_
_entity_poly.entity_id
_entity_poly.type
_entity_poly.pdbx_seq_one_letter_code
_entity_poly.pdbx_strand_id
1 'polypeptide(L)'
;MKIKCLLLILFASYSTAGFAAFSEAENNQLASINQKSSGEVKSALDNLNKSIDEQIDNNIERKSLILDLKNSWGQMINKKCQLETIESKGTDAEMAEMNNCLIKNYQEEMKYFDAMLP
;
A
#
# COMPACT_ATOMS: atom_id res chain seq x y z
N MET A 1 55.25 7.12 10.06
CA MET A 1 53.96 6.83 10.75
C MET A 1 53.09 8.06 10.98
N LYS A 2 53.63 9.21 11.42
CA LYS A 2 52.85 10.42 11.77
C LYS A 2 51.99 11.01 10.63
N ILE A 3 52.49 10.99 9.40
CA ILE A 3 51.77 11.51 8.20
C ILE A 3 50.60 10.60 7.78
N LYS A 4 50.73 9.26 7.95
CA LYS A 4 49.67 8.31 7.60
C LYS A 4 48.47 8.40 8.57
N CYS A 5 48.73 8.66 9.86
CA CYS A 5 47.66 8.90 10.83
C CYS A 5 46.94 10.23 10.59
N LEU A 6 47.65 11.27 10.13
CA LEU A 6 47.04 12.58 9.83
C LEU A 6 46.04 12.51 8.67
N LEU A 7 46.37 11.74 7.62
CA LEU A 7 45.48 11.50 6.48
C LEU A 7 44.21 10.74 6.90
N LEU A 8 44.32 9.78 7.81
CA LEU A 8 43.18 8.98 8.28
C LEU A 8 42.19 9.82 9.11
N ILE A 9 42.69 10.79 9.88
CA ILE A 9 41.87 11.74 10.66
C ILE A 9 41.15 12.73 9.73
N LEU A 10 41.83 13.20 8.68
CA LEU A 10 41.23 14.05 7.65
C LEU A 10 40.10 13.36 6.89
N PHE A 11 40.23 12.07 6.57
CA PHE A 11 39.15 11.30 5.93
C PHE A 11 37.94 11.06 6.85
N ALA A 12 38.18 10.85 8.16
CA ALA A 12 37.10 10.63 9.13
C ALA A 12 36.28 11.89 9.45
N SER A 13 36.82 13.10 9.21
CA SER A 13 36.10 14.36 9.44
C SER A 13 35.13 14.77 8.31
N TYR A 14 35.14 14.10 7.16
CA TYR A 14 34.23 14.41 6.04
C TYR A 14 32.89 13.63 6.09
N SER A 15 32.70 12.71 7.04
CA SER A 15 31.56 11.79 7.02
C SER A 15 30.35 12.20 7.87
N THR A 16 30.31 13.40 8.45
CA THR A 16 29.24 13.80 9.41
C THR A 16 28.04 14.53 8.80
N ALA A 17 27.87 14.55 7.48
CA ALA A 17 26.78 15.31 6.83
C ALA A 17 25.85 14.45 5.96
N GLY A 18 25.61 13.19 6.34
CA GLY A 18 24.80 12.24 5.56
C GLY A 18 23.33 12.12 5.97
N PHE A 19 22.82 12.95 6.89
CA PHE A 19 21.38 12.96 7.20
C PHE A 19 20.68 13.93 6.24
N ALA A 20 20.28 13.41 5.07
CA ALA A 20 19.37 14.14 4.20
C ALA A 20 17.98 14.15 4.86
N ALA A 21 17.66 15.25 5.54
CA ALA A 21 16.28 15.52 5.96
C ALA A 21 15.52 16.09 4.75
N PHE A 22 14.33 15.56 4.48
CA PHE A 22 13.46 16.10 3.43
C PHE A 22 13.23 17.60 3.62
N SER A 23 13.28 18.34 2.52
CA SER A 23 12.82 19.72 2.50
C SER A 23 11.31 19.80 2.76
N GLU A 24 10.84 20.96 3.19
CA GLU A 24 9.40 21.23 3.34
C GLU A 24 8.62 20.99 2.03
N ALA A 25 9.22 21.35 0.88
CA ALA A 25 8.63 21.14 -0.43
C ALA A 25 8.46 19.64 -0.76
N GLU A 26 9.48 18.83 -0.51
CA GLU A 26 9.42 17.38 -0.73
C GLU A 26 8.40 16.71 0.20
N ASN A 27 8.35 17.11 1.47
CA ASN A 27 7.34 16.62 2.41
C ASN A 27 5.91 16.93 1.96
N ASN A 28 5.66 18.15 1.46
CA ASN A 28 4.35 18.54 0.95
C ASN A 28 3.96 17.75 -0.31
N GLN A 29 4.90 17.48 -1.21
CA GLN A 29 4.67 16.64 -2.38
C GLN A 29 4.35 15.19 -1.98
N LEU A 30 5.14 14.62 -1.07
CA LEU A 30 4.91 13.27 -0.55
C LEU A 30 3.54 13.15 0.11
N ALA A 31 3.14 14.14 0.92
CA ALA A 31 1.82 14.18 1.53
C ALA A 31 0.68 14.22 0.50
N SER A 32 0.83 15.00 -0.57
CA SER A 32 -0.14 15.08 -1.67
C SER A 32 -0.27 13.76 -2.45
N ILE A 33 0.86 13.11 -2.74
CA ILE A 33 0.89 11.78 -3.38
C ILE A 33 0.17 10.75 -2.50
N ASN A 34 0.49 10.73 -1.22
CA ASN A 34 -0.11 9.86 -0.22
C ASN A 34 -1.62 10.05 -0.10
N GLN A 35 -2.08 11.32 -0.12
CA GLN A 35 -3.51 11.64 -0.11
C GLN A 35 -4.20 11.15 -1.38
N LYS A 36 -3.61 11.39 -2.56
CA LYS A 36 -4.17 10.91 -3.84
C LYS A 36 -4.28 9.39 -3.85
N SER A 37 -3.20 8.70 -3.47
CA SER A 37 -3.15 7.23 -3.41
C SER A 37 -4.19 6.66 -2.44
N SER A 38 -4.42 7.31 -1.29
CA SER A 38 -5.49 6.92 -0.36
C SER A 38 -6.89 7.08 -0.98
N GLY A 39 -7.09 8.10 -1.81
CA GLY A 39 -8.33 8.30 -2.57
C GLY A 39 -8.57 7.18 -3.60
N GLU A 40 -7.52 6.70 -4.26
CA GLU A 40 -7.59 5.59 -5.21
C GLU A 40 -7.94 4.26 -4.52
N VAL A 41 -7.37 3.98 -3.34
CA VAL A 41 -7.75 2.83 -2.50
C VAL A 41 -9.23 2.88 -2.17
N LYS A 42 -9.72 4.04 -1.69
CA LYS A 42 -11.14 4.22 -1.38
C LYS A 42 -12.02 3.97 -2.60
N SER A 43 -11.67 4.53 -3.75
CA SER A 43 -12.44 4.32 -4.98
C SER A 43 -12.46 2.85 -5.41
N ALA A 44 -11.34 2.11 -5.27
CA ALA A 44 -11.28 0.69 -5.60
C ALA A 44 -12.18 -0.14 -4.66
N LEU A 45 -12.15 0.16 -3.35
CA LEU A 45 -13.01 -0.50 -2.37
C LEU A 45 -14.49 -0.18 -2.58
N ASP A 46 -14.83 1.07 -2.89
CA ASP A 46 -16.22 1.48 -3.18
C ASP A 46 -16.76 0.76 -4.41
N ASN A 47 -15.94 0.58 -5.46
CA ASN A 47 -16.33 -0.16 -6.66
C ASN A 47 -16.50 -1.67 -6.38
N LEU A 48 -15.59 -2.26 -5.59
CA LEU A 48 -15.73 -3.64 -5.14
C LEU A 48 -17.05 -3.83 -4.35
N ASN A 49 -17.37 -2.93 -3.43
CA ASN A 49 -18.61 -3.02 -2.65
C ASN A 49 -19.85 -2.97 -3.54
N LYS A 50 -19.87 -2.11 -4.57
CA LYS A 50 -20.98 -2.05 -5.54
C LYS A 50 -21.14 -3.37 -6.30
N SER A 51 -20.04 -3.95 -6.80
CA SER A 51 -20.07 -5.24 -7.48
C SER A 51 -20.64 -6.34 -6.57
N ILE A 52 -20.21 -6.37 -5.31
CA ILE A 52 -20.74 -7.33 -4.33
C ILE A 52 -22.23 -7.11 -4.06
N ASP A 53 -22.66 -5.86 -3.87
CA ASP A 53 -24.07 -5.54 -3.60
C ASP A 53 -24.95 -5.95 -4.79
N GLU A 54 -24.50 -5.69 -6.03
CA GLU A 54 -25.17 -6.17 -7.25
C GLU A 54 -25.29 -7.70 -7.28
N GLN A 55 -24.23 -8.42 -6.91
CA GLN A 55 -24.28 -9.89 -6.86
C GLN A 55 -25.17 -10.42 -5.74
N ILE A 56 -25.27 -9.73 -4.61
CA ILE A 56 -26.22 -10.08 -3.53
C ILE A 56 -27.66 -9.90 -4.00
N ASP A 57 -27.94 -8.82 -4.72
CA ASP A 57 -29.28 -8.52 -5.24
C ASP A 57 -29.69 -9.50 -6.34
N ASN A 58 -28.75 -9.95 -7.18
CA ASN A 58 -29.00 -10.94 -8.22
C ASN A 58 -29.08 -12.38 -7.66
N ASN A 59 -28.27 -12.71 -6.65
CA ASN A 59 -28.15 -14.07 -6.09
C ASN A 59 -28.56 -14.10 -4.60
N ILE A 60 -29.79 -13.69 -4.29
CA ILE A 60 -30.28 -13.53 -2.90
C ILE A 60 -30.12 -14.82 -2.07
N GLU A 61 -30.30 -15.99 -2.67
CA GLU A 61 -30.16 -17.28 -2.00
C GLU A 61 -28.71 -17.59 -1.59
N ARG A 62 -27.73 -16.95 -2.23
CA ARG A 62 -26.29 -17.10 -1.96
C ARG A 62 -25.72 -15.96 -1.13
N LYS A 63 -26.54 -14.99 -0.71
CA LYS A 63 -26.10 -13.80 0.04
C LYS A 63 -25.15 -14.13 1.20
N SER A 64 -25.46 -15.14 2.02
CA SER A 64 -24.60 -15.52 3.14
C SER A 64 -23.21 -15.94 2.66
N LEU A 65 -23.14 -16.78 1.62
CA LEU A 65 -21.88 -17.26 1.06
C LEU A 65 -21.06 -16.13 0.43
N ILE A 66 -21.73 -15.19 -0.25
CA ILE A 66 -21.08 -14.01 -0.84
C ILE A 66 -20.46 -13.14 0.26
N LEU A 67 -21.19 -12.88 1.35
CA LEU A 67 -20.69 -12.08 2.48
C LEU A 67 -19.56 -12.80 3.24
N ASP A 68 -19.65 -14.12 3.42
CA ASP A 68 -18.61 -14.91 4.06
C ASP A 68 -17.32 -14.94 3.22
N LEU A 69 -17.46 -15.05 1.89
CA LEU A 69 -16.34 -14.97 0.95
C LEU A 69 -15.70 -13.58 0.98
N LYS A 70 -16.49 -12.49 0.90
CA LYS A 70 -16.01 -11.10 1.03
C LYS A 70 -15.18 -10.93 2.30
N ASN A 71 -15.68 -11.39 3.44
CA ASN A 71 -14.97 -11.27 4.71
C ASN A 71 -13.66 -12.07 4.70
N SER A 72 -13.68 -13.29 4.20
CA SER A 72 -12.49 -14.15 4.11
C SER A 72 -11.44 -13.56 3.16
N TRP A 73 -11.87 -13.01 2.03
CA TRP A 73 -11.02 -12.36 1.04
C TRP A 73 -10.41 -11.08 1.60
N GLY A 74 -11.20 -10.24 2.26
CA GLY A 74 -10.70 -9.04 2.94
C GLY A 74 -9.62 -9.35 3.99
N GLN A 75 -9.79 -10.43 4.77
CA GLN A 75 -8.75 -10.88 5.69
C GLN A 75 -7.48 -11.36 4.98
N MET A 76 -7.63 -12.06 3.85
CA MET A 76 -6.52 -12.50 3.02
C MET A 76 -5.76 -11.29 2.46
N ILE A 77 -6.44 -10.30 1.89
CA ILE A 77 -5.84 -9.08 1.34
C ILE A 77 -5.03 -8.35 2.40
N ASN A 78 -5.60 -8.15 3.58
CA ASN A 78 -4.91 -7.48 4.67
C ASN A 78 -3.59 -8.20 5.03
N LYS A 79 -3.64 -9.53 5.22
CA LYS A 79 -2.45 -10.33 5.54
C LYS A 79 -1.43 -10.33 4.39
N LYS A 80 -1.91 -10.43 3.16
CA LYS A 80 -1.08 -10.44 1.95
C LYS A 80 -0.34 -9.13 1.78
N CYS A 81 -1.03 -8.00 1.86
CA CYS A 81 -0.39 -6.69 1.74
C CYS A 81 0.59 -6.42 2.88
N GLN A 82 0.25 -6.79 4.12
CA GLN A 82 1.22 -6.71 5.23
C GLN A 82 2.51 -7.52 4.97
N LEU A 83 2.39 -8.69 4.33
CA LEU A 83 3.53 -9.54 3.99
C LEU A 83 4.34 -8.96 2.81
N GLU A 84 3.65 -8.55 1.74
CA GLU A 84 4.29 -8.07 0.51
C GLU A 84 4.99 -6.72 0.70
N THR A 85 4.53 -5.90 1.64
CA THR A 85 5.09 -4.55 1.90
C THR A 85 5.97 -4.50 3.15
N ILE A 86 6.45 -5.66 3.64
CA ILE A 86 7.25 -5.70 4.87
C ILE A 86 8.57 -4.93 4.73
N GLU A 87 9.17 -4.98 3.53
CA GLU A 87 10.46 -4.33 3.21
C GLU A 87 10.33 -2.80 3.11
N SER A 88 9.14 -2.26 2.82
CA SER A 88 8.93 -0.81 2.75
C SER A 88 8.57 -0.19 4.10
N LYS A 89 8.44 -0.98 5.16
CA LYS A 89 8.04 -0.48 6.48
C LYS A 89 9.03 0.52 7.06
N GLY A 90 8.53 1.68 7.49
CA GLY A 90 9.32 2.78 8.03
C GLY A 90 10.01 3.64 6.97
N THR A 91 9.74 3.39 5.69
CA THR A 91 10.24 4.18 4.56
C THR A 91 9.15 5.13 4.04
N ASP A 92 9.55 6.12 3.24
CA ASP A 92 8.63 6.98 2.50
C ASP A 92 7.78 6.22 1.47
N ALA A 93 8.23 5.04 1.04
CA ALA A 93 7.52 4.15 0.12
C ALA A 93 6.43 3.28 0.81
N GLU A 94 6.39 3.21 2.15
CA GLU A 94 5.47 2.31 2.89
C GLU A 94 4.02 2.47 2.43
N MET A 95 3.54 3.72 2.37
CA MET A 95 2.16 4.01 2.01
C MET A 95 1.86 3.71 0.55
N ALA A 96 2.79 4.02 -0.36
CA ALA A 96 2.61 3.77 -1.78
C ALA A 96 2.52 2.27 -2.08
N GLU A 97 3.42 1.47 -1.49
CA GLU A 97 3.42 0.01 -1.66
C GLU A 97 2.17 -0.63 -1.06
N MET A 98 1.77 -0.20 0.15
CA MET A 98 0.53 -0.68 0.79
C MET A 98 -0.70 -0.37 -0.06
N ASN A 99 -0.84 0.87 -0.51
CA ASN A 99 -2.00 1.30 -1.29
C ASN A 99 -2.05 0.60 -2.66
N ASN A 100 -0.90 0.45 -3.33
CA ASN A 100 -0.82 -0.29 -4.59
C ASN A 100 -1.26 -1.76 -4.42
N CYS A 101 -0.80 -2.41 -3.35
CA CYS A 101 -1.23 -3.77 -3.03
C CYS A 101 -2.75 -3.84 -2.81
N LEU A 102 -3.31 -2.93 -2.01
CA LEU A 102 -4.76 -2.89 -1.73
C LEU A 102 -5.57 -2.69 -3.01
N ILE A 103 -5.22 -1.70 -3.84
CA ILE A 103 -5.90 -1.39 -5.11
C ILE A 103 -5.92 -2.63 -6.01
N LYS A 104 -4.76 -3.26 -6.22
CA LYS A 104 -4.64 -4.44 -7.07
C LYS A 104 -5.55 -5.57 -6.58
N ASN A 105 -5.52 -5.87 -5.28
CA ASN A 105 -6.29 -6.98 -4.75
C ASN A 105 -7.80 -6.69 -4.71
N TYR A 106 -8.23 -5.45 -4.43
CA TYR A 106 -9.65 -5.10 -4.54
C TYR A 106 -10.16 -5.18 -5.99
N GLN A 107 -9.33 -4.83 -6.97
CA GLN A 107 -9.67 -5.01 -8.39
C GLN A 107 -9.73 -6.49 -8.79
N GLU A 108 -8.86 -7.34 -8.24
CA GLU A 108 -8.90 -8.80 -8.46
C GLU A 108 -10.16 -9.43 -7.85
N GLU A 109 -10.52 -9.05 -6.64
CA GLU A 109 -11.75 -9.49 -5.97
C GLU A 109 -13.00 -9.01 -6.73
N MET A 110 -13.02 -7.75 -7.16
CA MET A 110 -14.12 -7.18 -7.95
C MET A 110 -14.32 -7.96 -9.26
N LYS A 111 -13.24 -8.26 -9.99
CA LYS A 111 -13.32 -9.07 -11.22
C LYS A 111 -13.92 -10.45 -11.00
N TYR A 112 -13.70 -11.05 -9.83
CA TYR A 112 -14.30 -12.32 -9.47
C TYR A 112 -15.82 -12.18 -9.31
N PHE A 113 -16.28 -11.18 -8.55
CA PHE A 113 -17.71 -10.94 -8.35
C PHE A 113 -18.41 -10.49 -9.63
N ASP A 114 -17.78 -9.64 -10.45
CA ASP A 114 -18.29 -9.21 -11.77
C ASP A 114 -18.48 -10.39 -12.74
N ALA A 115 -17.73 -11.48 -12.57
CA ALA A 115 -17.82 -12.67 -13.41
C ALA A 115 -18.90 -13.65 -12.94
N MET A 116 -19.56 -13.40 -11.80
CA MET A 116 -20.68 -14.23 -11.34
C MET A 116 -21.91 -14.01 -12.22
N LEU A 117 -22.60 -15.11 -12.56
CA LEU A 117 -23.88 -15.04 -13.26
C LEU A 117 -24.99 -14.63 -12.29
N PRO A 118 -26.05 -13.97 -12.78
CA PRO A 118 -27.27 -13.75 -12.02
C PRO A 118 -27.94 -15.07 -11.58
#